data_AF-A0A925ZUU5-F1
#
_entry.id   AF-A0A925ZUU5-F1
#
_cell.length_a   1.000
_cell.length_b   1.000
_cell.length_c   1.000
_cell.angle_alpha   90.00
_cell.angle_beta   90.00
_cell.angle_gamma   90.00
#
_symmetry.space_group_name_H-M   'P 1'
#
loop_
_entity.id
_entity.type
_entity.pdbx_description
1 polymer ?
#
loop_
_entity_poly.entity_id
_entity_poly.type
_entity_poly.pdbx_seq_one_letter_code
_entity_poly.pdbx_strand_id
1 'polypeptide(L)'
;MAQWQVSDGQLTGAGAVPIAVGSGDWYAWLGADTTRAFAYRGATGSFSARRERQRHGLYWYAYRRRAGKLHKAYLGRAPALTPERLAAIAAALSNSAAPANRAHPAVGSLQPAATPAPLLATKLTAPRPR
;
A
#
# COMPACT_ATOMS: atom_id res chain seq x y z
N MET A 1 -16.79 6.95 8.09
CA MET A 1 -16.47 7.56 6.78
C MET A 1 -15.09 8.19 6.89
N ALA A 2 -14.24 8.10 5.87
CA ALA A 2 -12.90 8.71 5.94
C ALA A 2 -13.05 10.23 5.79
N GLN A 3 -12.74 10.98 6.84
CA GLN A 3 -12.84 12.45 6.88
C GLN A 3 -11.68 13.18 6.20
N TRP A 4 -10.68 12.43 5.75
CA TRP A 4 -9.47 12.92 5.12
C TRP A 4 -9.38 12.43 3.69
N GLN A 5 -8.99 13.30 2.78
CA GLN A 5 -8.87 13.01 1.36
C GLN A 5 -7.53 13.50 0.81
N VAL A 6 -6.89 12.69 -0.02
CA VAL A 6 -5.69 13.03 -0.76
C VAL A 6 -6.11 13.36 -2.18
N SER A 7 -5.80 14.57 -2.63
CA SER A 7 -6.02 15.07 -3.99
C SER A 7 -4.91 16.04 -4.36
N ASP A 8 -4.47 16.04 -5.61
CA ASP A 8 -3.41 16.94 -6.09
C ASP A 8 -2.09 16.84 -5.30
N GLY A 9 -1.78 15.64 -4.79
CA GLY A 9 -0.60 15.43 -3.94
C GLY A 9 -0.71 16.07 -2.55
N GLN A 10 -1.89 16.52 -2.13
CA GLN A 10 -2.14 17.07 -0.80
C GLN A 10 -3.22 16.29 -0.06
N LEU A 11 -2.97 16.01 1.20
CA LEU A 11 -3.97 15.54 2.15
C LEU A 11 -4.73 16.73 2.72
N THR A 12 -6.04 16.74 2.53
CA THR A 12 -6.98 17.73 3.05
C THR A 12 -8.00 17.04 3.96
N GLY A 13 -8.41 17.74 5.02
CA GLY A 13 -9.46 17.29 5.93
C GLY A 13 -10.31 18.47 6.37
N ALA A 14 -11.49 18.19 6.90
CA ALA A 14 -12.42 19.23 7.34
C ALA A 14 -11.75 20.16 8.37
N GLY A 15 -11.45 21.40 7.97
CA GLY A 15 -10.86 22.44 8.82
C GLY A 15 -9.35 22.31 9.08
N ALA A 16 -8.63 21.41 8.40
CA ALA A 16 -7.20 21.20 8.60
C ALA A 16 -6.36 21.79 7.48
N VAL A 17 -5.12 22.17 7.80
CA VAL A 17 -4.13 22.66 6.83
C VAL A 17 -3.78 21.53 5.83
N PRO A 18 -3.66 21.83 4.53
CA PRO A 18 -3.23 20.85 3.54
C PRO A 18 -1.82 20.32 3.84
N ILE A 19 -1.65 19.01 3.87
CA ILE A 19 -0.36 18.35 4.11
C ILE A 19 0.14 17.76 2.79
N ALA A 20 1.35 18.13 2.36
CA ALA A 20 1.96 17.55 1.16
C ALA A 20 2.24 16.05 1.34
N VAL A 21 1.78 15.22 0.40
CA VAL A 21 2.00 13.77 0.44
C VAL A 21 3.47 13.45 0.19
N GLY A 22 4.05 12.62 1.05
CA GLY A 22 5.48 12.29 1.02
C GLY A 22 6.36 13.23 1.86
N SER A 23 5.79 14.27 2.49
CA SER A 23 6.50 15.12 3.44
C SER A 23 6.64 14.46 4.83
N GLY A 24 7.43 15.07 5.72
CA GLY A 24 7.54 14.65 7.11
C GLY A 24 6.19 14.67 7.84
N ASP A 25 5.41 15.74 7.66
CA ASP A 25 4.06 15.88 8.21
C ASP A 25 3.10 14.79 7.73
N TRP A 26 3.23 14.36 6.48
CA TRP A 26 2.44 13.24 5.94
C TRP A 26 2.74 11.94 6.69
N TYR A 27 4.02 11.61 6.91
CA TYR A 27 4.39 10.40 7.63
C TYR A 27 4.05 10.49 9.13
N ALA A 28 4.20 11.67 9.74
CA ALA A 28 3.75 11.92 11.11
C ALA A 28 2.24 11.70 11.24
N TRP A 29 1.46 12.23 10.28
CA TRP A 29 0.02 12.05 10.22
C TRP A 29 -0.38 10.58 10.03
N LEU A 30 0.30 9.83 9.16
CA LEU A 30 0.07 8.38 8.99
C LEU A 30 0.41 7.55 10.24
N GLY A 31 1.38 8.02 11.02
CA GLY A 31 1.81 7.42 12.29
C GLY A 31 0.86 7.70 13.46
N ALA A 32 0.11 8.81 13.40
CA ALA A 32 -0.83 9.20 14.46
C ALA A 32 -1.89 8.11 14.71
N ASP A 33 -2.24 7.85 15.96
CA ASP A 33 -3.21 6.78 16.26
C ASP A 33 -4.63 7.12 15.78
N THR A 34 -4.97 8.41 15.82
CA THR A 34 -6.23 8.98 15.30
C THR A 34 -6.43 8.71 13.80
N THR A 35 -5.33 8.54 13.07
CA THR A 35 -5.33 8.28 11.63
C THR A 35 -5.54 6.81 11.35
N ARG A 36 -6.74 6.47 10.86
CA ARG A 36 -7.11 5.08 10.53
C ARG A 36 -7.52 4.86 9.08
N ALA A 37 -7.89 5.91 8.37
CA ALA A 37 -8.30 5.85 6.98
C ALA A 37 -8.21 7.21 6.29
N PHE A 38 -7.96 7.20 4.98
CA PHE A 38 -8.11 8.35 4.09
C PHE A 38 -8.65 7.90 2.73
N ALA A 39 -9.30 8.81 2.01
CA ALA A 39 -9.62 8.63 0.60
C ALA A 39 -8.45 9.15 -0.25
N TYR A 40 -8.13 8.49 -1.35
CA TYR A 40 -7.22 8.98 -2.38
C TYR A 40 -8.00 9.21 -3.67
N ARG A 41 -7.78 10.38 -4.29
CA ARG A 41 -8.32 10.75 -5.59
C ARG A 41 -7.19 11.23 -6.47
N GLY A 42 -6.86 10.45 -7.49
CA GLY A 42 -5.92 10.81 -8.54
C GLY A 42 -6.57 10.73 -9.91
N ALA A 43 -5.88 11.27 -10.93
CA ALA A 43 -6.36 11.25 -12.31
C ALA A 43 -6.59 9.82 -12.85
N THR A 44 -5.75 8.87 -12.43
CA THR A 44 -5.82 7.47 -12.85
C THR A 44 -6.81 6.63 -12.07
N GLY A 45 -7.39 7.16 -10.98
CA GLY A 45 -8.36 6.43 -10.16
C GLY A 45 -8.48 6.92 -8.72
N SER A 46 -9.44 6.34 -8.00
CA SER A 46 -9.70 6.63 -6.59
C SER A 46 -9.82 5.35 -5.77
N PHE A 47 -9.40 5.43 -4.51
CA PHE A 47 -9.51 4.33 -3.56
C PHE A 47 -9.58 4.88 -2.13
N SER A 48 -10.02 4.04 -1.20
CA SER A 48 -9.98 4.32 0.23
C SER A 48 -8.85 3.52 0.87
N ALA A 49 -7.88 4.19 1.45
CA ALA A 49 -6.83 3.57 2.24
C ALA A 49 -7.30 3.38 3.68
N ARG A 50 -7.02 2.21 4.27
CA ARG A 50 -7.29 1.93 5.67
C ARG A 50 -6.09 1.27 6.33
N ARG A 51 -5.81 1.70 7.55
CA ARG A 51 -4.80 1.08 8.43
C ARG A 51 -5.41 -0.11 9.13
N GLU A 52 -4.73 -1.24 9.05
CA GLU A 52 -5.14 -2.52 9.63
C GLU A 52 -3.99 -3.08 10.49
N ARG A 53 -4.33 -3.55 11.69
CA ARG A 53 -3.37 -4.18 12.59
C ARG A 53 -3.31 -5.67 12.28
N GLN A 54 -2.13 -6.15 11.93
CA GLN A 54 -1.82 -7.56 11.75
C GLN A 54 -0.83 -8.03 12.81
N ARG A 55 -0.60 -9.35 12.87
CA ARG A 55 0.27 -10.01 13.86
C ARG A 55 1.66 -9.37 13.98
N HIS A 56 2.19 -8.81 12.88
CA HIS A 56 3.54 -8.23 12.81
C HIS A 56 3.54 -6.70 12.59
N GLY A 57 2.47 -6.00 12.99
CA GLY A 57 2.42 -4.54 12.99
C GLY A 57 1.25 -3.92 12.23
N LEU A 58 1.34 -2.62 11.98
CA LEU A 58 0.32 -1.83 11.29
C LEU A 58 0.63 -1.73 9.80
N TYR A 59 -0.36 -2.06 8.99
CA TYR A 59 -0.27 -2.08 7.54
C TYR A 59 -1.40 -1.29 6.92
N TRP A 60 -1.15 -0.72 5.75
CA TRP A 60 -2.14 0.00 4.98
C TRP A 60 -2.61 -0.86 3.81
N TYR A 61 -3.92 -0.82 3.58
CA TYR A 61 -4.58 -1.46 2.44
C TYR A 61 -5.45 -0.44 1.72
N ALA A 62 -5.37 -0.43 0.40
CA ALA A 62 -6.26 0.32 -0.48
C ALA A 62 -7.48 -0.53 -0.80
N TYR A 63 -8.66 0.07 -0.79
CA TYR A 63 -9.94 -0.55 -1.11
C TYR A 63 -10.66 0.25 -2.19
N ARG A 64 -11.24 -0.45 -3.16
CA ARG A 64 -12.07 0.17 -4.19
C ARG A 64 -13.22 -0.75 -4.58
N ARG A 65 -14.41 -0.20 -4.76
CA ARG A 65 -15.56 -0.92 -5.33
C ARG A 65 -15.60 -0.69 -6.85
N ARG A 66 -15.67 -1.76 -7.65
CA ARG A 66 -15.86 -1.72 -9.10
C ARG A 66 -16.82 -2.84 -9.51
N ALA A 67 -17.83 -2.54 -10.31
CA ALA A 67 -18.82 -3.51 -10.81
C ALA A 67 -19.37 -4.44 -9.72
N GLY A 68 -19.72 -3.88 -8.56
CA GLY A 68 -20.25 -4.64 -7.41
C GLY A 68 -19.20 -5.43 -6.60
N LYS A 69 -17.95 -5.53 -7.05
CA LYS A 69 -16.87 -6.24 -6.36
C LYS A 69 -15.94 -5.29 -5.61
N LEU A 70 -15.52 -5.69 -4.41
CA LEU A 70 -14.53 -4.95 -3.60
C LEU A 70 -13.13 -5.48 -3.92
N HIS A 71 -12.31 -4.63 -4.52
CA HIS A 71 -10.90 -4.88 -4.78
C HIS A 71 -10.08 -4.29 -3.65
N LYS A 72 -9.06 -5.03 -3.19
CA LYS A 72 -8.09 -4.54 -2.21
C LYS A 72 -6.67 -4.69 -2.74
N ALA A 73 -5.79 -3.75 -2.40
CA ALA A 73 -4.38 -3.79 -2.71
C ALA A 73 -3.54 -3.41 -1.48
N TYR A 74 -2.37 -4.02 -1.34
CA TYR A 74 -1.48 -3.76 -0.21
C TYR A 74 -0.64 -2.49 -0.46
N LEU A 75 -0.78 -1.49 0.41
CA LEU A 75 -0.06 -0.22 0.34
C LEU A 75 1.26 -0.25 1.11
N GLY A 76 1.47 -1.19 2.03
CA GLY A 76 2.67 -1.23 2.86
C GLY A 76 2.52 -0.53 4.21
N ARG A 77 3.66 -0.16 4.80
CA ARG A 77 3.73 0.61 6.04
C ARG A 77 3.76 2.11 5.72
N ALA A 78 3.51 2.96 6.71
CA ALA A 78 3.50 4.43 6.57
C ALA A 78 4.62 5.01 5.66
N PRO A 79 5.92 4.69 5.84
CA PRO A 79 6.98 5.26 5.01
C PRO A 79 6.93 4.84 3.53
N ALA A 80 6.19 3.76 3.23
CA ALA A 80 6.07 3.26 1.88
C ALA A 80 4.89 3.91 1.12
N LEU A 81 4.08 4.73 1.78
CA LEU A 81 2.97 5.47 1.15
C LEU A 81 3.48 6.76 0.53
N THR A 82 4.32 6.63 -0.49
CA THR A 82 4.81 7.76 -1.31
C THR A 82 3.75 8.14 -2.36
N PRO A 83 3.77 9.39 -2.88
CA PRO A 83 2.80 9.81 -3.90
C PRO A 83 2.84 8.92 -5.14
N GLU A 84 4.02 8.47 -5.57
CA GLU A 84 4.21 7.57 -6.71
C GLU A 84 3.55 6.22 -6.44
N ARG A 85 3.69 5.67 -5.23
CA ARG A 85 3.06 4.40 -4.87
C ARG A 85 1.55 4.52 -4.83
N LEU A 86 1.01 5.61 -4.29
CA LEU A 86 -0.44 5.84 -4.28
C LEU A 86 -1.00 5.92 -5.72
N ALA A 87 -0.32 6.66 -6.60
CA ALA A 87 -0.70 6.75 -8.01
C ALA A 87 -0.63 5.40 -8.74
N ALA A 88 0.44 4.63 -8.51
CA ALA A 88 0.60 3.29 -9.08
C ALA A 88 -0.50 2.32 -8.62
N ILE A 89 -0.86 2.35 -7.32
CA ILE A 89 -1.95 1.52 -6.77
C ILE A 89 -3.31 1.98 -7.29
N ALA A 90 -3.55 3.28 -7.44
CA ALA A 90 -4.78 3.78 -8.08
C ALA A 90 -4.92 3.28 -9.51
N ALA A 91 -3.86 3.39 -10.31
CA ALA A 91 -3.85 2.88 -11.68
C ALA A 91 -4.06 1.35 -11.71
N ALA A 92 -3.38 0.60 -10.85
CA ALA A 92 -3.55 -0.86 -10.77
C ALA A 92 -4.98 -1.27 -10.37
N LEU A 93 -5.59 -0.56 -9.42
CA LEU A 93 -6.99 -0.77 -9.02
C LEU A 93 -7.99 -0.27 -10.07
N SER A 94 -7.58 0.57 -11.03
CA SER A 94 -8.38 0.98 -12.19
C SER A 94 -8.31 0.01 -13.34
N ASN A 95 -7.12 -0.51 -13.63
CA ASN A 95 -6.86 -1.33 -14.80
C ASN A 95 -7.17 -2.82 -14.56
N SER A 96 -7.06 -3.31 -13.31
CA SER A 96 -7.05 -4.74 -13.03
C SER A 96 -8.27 -5.24 -12.28
N ALA A 97 -8.88 -6.29 -12.83
CA ALA A 97 -9.88 -7.14 -12.16
C ALA A 97 -9.35 -7.90 -10.93
N ALA A 98 -8.06 -7.78 -10.59
CA ALA A 98 -7.45 -8.04 -9.28
C ALA A 98 -5.94 -7.80 -9.39
N PRO A 99 -5.25 -7.19 -8.42
CA PRO A 99 -3.83 -7.40 -8.27
C PRO A 99 -3.61 -8.45 -7.19
N ALA A 100 -3.31 -9.69 -7.63
CA ALA A 100 -2.61 -10.65 -6.80
C ALA A 100 -1.19 -10.10 -6.56
N ASN A 101 -0.99 -9.57 -5.36
CA ASN A 101 0.28 -9.56 -4.62
C ASN A 101 1.56 -9.73 -5.46
N ARG A 102 1.96 -8.71 -6.22
CA ARG A 102 3.35 -8.59 -6.68
C ARG A 102 3.70 -7.14 -6.99
N ALA A 103 4.66 -6.63 -6.21
CA ALA A 103 5.64 -5.59 -6.52
C ALA A 103 5.81 -4.69 -5.29
N HIS A 104 6.82 -5.03 -4.50
CA HIS A 104 7.51 -4.06 -3.67
C HIS A 104 8.43 -3.30 -4.64
N PRO A 105 8.28 -1.98 -4.87
CA PRO A 105 9.37 -1.25 -5.47
C PRO A 105 10.45 -1.13 -4.39
N ALA A 106 11.51 -1.91 -4.53
CA ALA A 106 12.75 -1.67 -3.82
C ALA A 106 13.35 -0.37 -4.37
N VAL A 107 13.12 0.75 -3.69
CA VAL A 107 13.95 1.93 -3.90
C VAL A 107 15.06 1.85 -2.86
N GLY A 108 16.27 1.57 -3.35
CA GLY A 108 17.46 1.34 -2.54
C GLY A 108 18.19 0.05 -2.93
N SER A 109 18.68 -0.06 -4.15
CA SER A 109 19.71 -1.04 -4.49
C SER A 109 20.70 -0.40 -5.46
N LEU A 110 21.75 0.20 -4.90
CA LEU A 110 23.05 0.19 -5.56
C LEU A 110 23.51 -1.27 -5.54
N GLN A 111 23.31 -2.00 -6.64
CA GLN A 111 23.96 -3.29 -6.84
C GLN A 111 25.44 -3.08 -7.15
N PRO A 112 26.31 -3.96 -6.66
CA PRO A 112 27.03 -4.76 -7.63
C PRO A 112 26.90 -6.27 -7.37
N ALA A 113 26.63 -6.97 -8.48
CA ALA A 113 27.07 -8.31 -8.87
C ALA A 113 27.18 -9.41 -7.80
N ALA A 114 26.32 -10.43 -7.95
CA ALA A 114 26.79 -11.80 -8.23
C ALA A 114 25.60 -12.73 -8.49
N THR A 115 25.51 -13.25 -9.70
CA THR A 115 24.98 -14.60 -9.99
C THR A 115 26.18 -15.45 -10.42
N PRO A 116 26.27 -16.73 -10.05
CA PRO A 116 25.38 -17.75 -10.63
C PRO A 116 24.80 -18.79 -9.63
N ALA A 117 23.68 -19.40 -10.04
CA ALA A 117 23.07 -20.64 -9.51
C ALA A 117 24.01 -21.87 -9.80
N PRO A 118 23.69 -23.17 -9.50
CA PRO A 118 22.43 -23.82 -9.04
C PRO A 118 22.61 -25.03 -8.06
N LEU A 119 21.52 -25.78 -7.82
CA LEU A 119 21.39 -27.25 -7.55
C LEU A 119 20.98 -27.77 -6.15
N LEU A 120 19.94 -28.62 -6.22
CA LEU A 120 19.56 -29.77 -5.40
C LEU A 120 19.33 -29.61 -3.88
N ALA A 121 18.06 -29.75 -3.48
CA ALA A 121 17.67 -30.80 -2.55
C ALA A 121 16.18 -31.13 -2.71
N THR A 122 15.88 -32.08 -3.59
CA THR A 122 14.77 -32.99 -3.29
C THR A 122 15.12 -33.66 -1.95
N LYS A 123 14.18 -33.70 -1.00
CA LYS A 123 14.00 -34.77 0.00
C LYS A 123 12.62 -34.59 0.64
N LEU A 124 11.67 -35.23 -0.04
CA LEU A 124 10.58 -36.03 0.50
C LEU A 124 10.73 -36.43 1.99
N THR A 125 9.70 -36.20 2.81
CA THR A 125 9.16 -37.14 3.83
C THR A 125 7.82 -36.63 4.38
N ALA A 126 6.84 -37.54 4.48
CA ALA A 126 5.43 -37.36 4.90
C ALA A 126 5.22 -37.71 6.42
N PRO A 127 4.03 -38.13 6.92
CA PRO A 127 3.06 -37.32 7.70
C PRO A 127 2.74 -37.81 9.16
N ARG A 128 2.01 -36.96 9.93
CA ARG A 128 1.11 -37.24 11.12
C ARG A 128 1.74 -37.94 12.36
N PRO A 129 1.05 -38.14 13.52
CA PRO A 129 -0.15 -37.52 14.12
C PRO A 129 0.01 -37.18 15.64
N ARG A 130 -1.00 -36.56 16.24
CA ARG A 130 -1.76 -37.14 17.37
C ARG A 130 -3.14 -36.50 17.46
#